data_AF-A0A8T0GV09-F1
#
_entry.id   AF-A0A8T0GV09-F1
#
_cell.length_a   1.000
_cell.length_b   1.000
_cell.length_c   1.000
_cell.angle_alpha   90.00
_cell.angle_beta   90.00
_cell.angle_gamma   90.00
#
_symmetry.space_group_name_H-M   'P 1'
#
loop_
_entity.id
_entity.type
_entity.pdbx_description
1 polymer ?
#
loop_
_entity_poly.entity_id
_entity_poly.type
_entity_poly.pdbx_seq_one_letter_code
_entity_poly.pdbx_strand_id
1 'polypeptide(L)'
;MFTWISYRGAGVRFSHRSAGLRADAELQLSKIFHMRVLAVLRSIYIQAKTGLMNTASHNPVHENGVKLVDPSGGMLAMSWESYSYSLANAQETGFGE
;
A
#
# COMPACT_ATOMS: atom_id res chain seq x y z
N MET A 1 -12.10 -11.09 -3.02
CA MET A 1 -11.24 -12.05 -2.29
C MET A 1 -10.05 -11.28 -1.75
N PHE A 2 -9.75 -11.39 -0.46
CA PHE A 2 -8.95 -10.45 0.33
C PHE A 2 -7.55 -11.00 0.60
N THR A 3 -6.48 -10.20 0.46
CA THR A 3 -5.13 -10.58 0.89
C THR A 3 -4.66 -9.86 2.13
N TRP A 4 -3.91 -10.62 2.93
CA TRP A 4 -3.24 -10.25 4.16
C TRP A 4 -1.73 -10.10 3.93
N ILE A 5 -1.17 -9.01 4.45
CA ILE A 5 0.26 -8.94 4.78
C ILE A 5 0.30 -8.91 6.30
N SER A 6 0.82 -10.00 6.90
CA SER A 6 1.00 -10.15 8.35
C SER A 6 2.39 -9.66 8.72
N TYR A 7 2.48 -8.72 9.67
CA TYR A 7 3.72 -8.30 10.29
C TYR A 7 4.07 -9.24 11.46
N ARG A 8 5.29 -9.78 11.48
CA ARG A 8 5.92 -10.35 12.68
C ARG A 8 7.39 -9.95 12.72
N GLY A 9 7.70 -8.90 13.49
CA GLY A 9 9.04 -8.60 13.98
C GLY A 9 10.07 -8.09 12.96
N ALA A 10 11.06 -7.36 13.47
CA ALA A 10 12.14 -6.74 12.70
C ALA A 10 12.91 -7.79 11.86
N GLY A 11 12.93 -7.59 10.54
CA GLY A 11 13.75 -8.38 9.61
C GLY A 11 13.02 -9.12 8.48
N VAL A 12 11.75 -8.82 8.16
CA VAL A 12 10.98 -9.62 7.19
C VAL A 12 10.52 -8.79 5.98
N ARG A 13 10.75 -9.36 4.78
CA ARG A 13 10.24 -8.89 3.49
C ARG A 13 8.73 -9.09 3.42
N PHE A 14 7.98 -8.09 2.96
CA PHE A 14 6.54 -8.29 2.69
C PHE A 14 6.37 -9.41 1.65
N SER A 15 5.17 -9.97 1.46
CA SER A 15 4.92 -10.88 0.33
C SER A 15 3.65 -10.46 -0.38
N HIS A 16 3.69 -10.55 -1.71
CA HIS A 16 2.59 -10.09 -2.54
C HIS A 16 1.50 -11.16 -2.64
N ARG A 17 0.24 -10.76 -2.40
CA ARG A 17 -0.96 -11.38 -2.96
C ARG A 17 -2.09 -10.33 -2.96
N SER A 18 -3.09 -10.53 -3.81
CA SER A 18 -4.13 -9.60 -4.23
C SER A 18 -4.96 -8.92 -3.11
N ALA A 19 -4.62 -7.68 -2.70
CA ALA A 19 -5.53 -6.69 -2.07
C ALA A 19 -4.85 -5.43 -1.45
N GLY A 20 -3.55 -5.20 -1.62
CA GLY A 20 -2.86 -4.01 -1.06
C GLY A 20 -2.09 -4.27 0.24
N LEU A 21 -1.66 -3.19 0.93
CA LEU A 21 -0.72 -3.25 2.06
C LEU A 21 -1.39 -3.07 3.42
N ARG A 22 -0.95 -3.83 4.43
CA ARG A 22 -1.44 -3.82 5.82
C ARG A 22 -0.28 -4.00 6.81
N ALA A 23 -0.36 -3.33 7.96
CA ALA A 23 0.57 -3.45 9.09
C ALA A 23 -0.10 -2.98 10.40
N ASP A 24 0.60 -2.98 11.54
CA ASP A 24 0.15 -2.29 12.75
C ASP A 24 0.03 -0.77 12.49
N ALA A 25 -0.98 -0.10 13.06
CA ALA A 25 -1.31 1.29 12.71
C ALA A 25 -0.15 2.27 12.93
N GLU A 26 0.68 2.04 13.97
CA GLU A 26 1.87 2.87 14.26
C GLU A 26 2.97 2.72 13.20
N LEU A 27 3.05 1.57 12.54
CA LEU A 27 4.06 1.25 11.52
C LEU A 27 3.63 1.67 10.09
N GLN A 28 2.49 2.34 9.93
CA GLN A 28 1.88 2.61 8.62
C GLN A 28 2.11 4.00 8.02
N LEU A 29 2.56 4.99 8.79
CA LEU A 29 2.63 6.37 8.27
C LEU A 29 3.50 6.49 7.02
N SER A 30 4.68 5.87 7.03
CA SER A 30 5.57 5.87 5.87
C SER A 30 5.03 5.06 4.69
N LYS A 31 4.26 4.00 4.94
CA LYS A 31 3.72 3.13 3.88
C LYS A 31 2.49 3.75 3.23
N ILE A 32 1.66 4.45 4.00
CA ILE A 32 0.59 5.31 3.47
C ILE A 32 1.21 6.41 2.61
N PHE A 33 2.33 7.02 3.04
CA PHE A 33 3.04 8.00 2.23
C PHE A 33 3.52 7.40 0.89
N HIS A 34 4.19 6.25 0.92
CA HIS A 34 4.61 5.54 -0.30
C HIS A 34 3.43 5.20 -1.24
N MET A 35 2.30 4.76 -0.70
CA MET A 35 1.12 4.45 -1.51
C MET A 35 0.44 5.69 -2.08
N ARG A 36 0.51 6.84 -1.40
CA ARG A 36 0.07 8.13 -1.96
C ARG A 36 0.94 8.55 -3.14
N VAL A 37 2.26 8.40 -3.03
CA VAL A 37 3.18 8.64 -4.17
C VAL A 37 2.83 7.71 -5.34
N LEU A 38 2.61 6.42 -5.08
CA LEU A 38 2.21 5.48 -6.12
C LEU A 38 0.86 5.85 -6.77
N ALA A 39 -0.12 6.31 -5.98
CA ALA A 39 -1.41 6.78 -6.50
C ALA A 39 -1.24 7.97 -7.46
N VAL A 40 -0.37 8.93 -7.12
CA VAL A 40 -0.05 10.08 -7.97
C VAL A 40 0.62 9.62 -9.27
N LEU A 41 1.64 8.75 -9.18
CA LEU A 41 2.32 8.20 -10.35
C LEU A 41 1.36 7.42 -11.26
N ARG A 42 0.45 6.63 -10.66
CA ARG A 42 -0.59 5.90 -11.39
C ARG A 42 -1.52 6.86 -12.11
N SER A 43 -1.97 7.92 -11.44
CA SER A 43 -2.84 8.95 -12.00
C SER A 43 -2.20 9.66 -13.20
N ILE A 44 -0.90 10.00 -13.08
CA ILE A 44 -0.13 10.59 -14.18
C ILE A 44 0.00 9.60 -15.35
N TYR A 45 0.35 8.34 -15.09
CA TYR A 45 0.56 7.36 -16.15
C TYR A 45 -0.70 7.09 -16.98
N ILE A 46 -1.86 6.97 -16.32
CA ILE A 46 -3.14 6.69 -17.00
C ILE A 46 -3.89 7.95 -17.42
N GLN A 47 -3.40 9.15 -17.09
CA GLN A 47 -4.05 10.44 -17.34
C GLN A 47 -5.49 10.51 -16.79
N ALA A 48 -5.73 9.89 -15.63
CA ALA A 48 -7.05 9.84 -14.99
C ALA A 48 -6.93 9.72 -13.47
N LYS A 49 -8.03 10.00 -12.76
CA LYS A 49 -8.07 10.01 -11.28
C LYS A 49 -7.82 8.60 -10.73
N THR A 50 -6.87 8.47 -9.81
CA THR A 50 -6.64 7.23 -9.04
C THR A 50 -7.09 7.47 -7.59
N GLY A 51 -7.93 6.58 -7.07
CA GLY A 51 -8.40 6.63 -5.69
C GLY A 51 -7.45 5.92 -4.73
N LEU A 52 -7.50 6.33 -3.46
CA LEU A 52 -6.82 5.66 -2.36
C LEU A 52 -7.81 5.52 -1.20
N MET A 53 -7.93 4.32 -0.66
CA MET A 53 -8.79 4.01 0.48
C MET A 53 -7.95 3.55 1.66
N ASN A 54 -8.07 4.24 2.80
CA ASN A 54 -7.49 3.82 4.08
C ASN A 54 -8.55 3.05 4.89
N THR A 55 -8.41 1.74 5.00
CA THR A 55 -9.36 0.89 5.71
C THR A 55 -8.79 -0.48 6.08
N ALA A 56 -9.07 -0.90 7.31
CA ALA A 56 -8.90 -2.28 7.77
C ALA A 56 -10.13 -3.15 7.42
N SER A 57 -11.21 -2.59 6.87
CA SER A 57 -12.48 -3.28 6.61
C SER A 57 -13.05 -3.95 7.87
N HIS A 58 -12.93 -5.27 8.02
CA HIS A 58 -13.43 -6.04 9.16
C HIS A 58 -12.32 -6.45 10.15
N ASN A 59 -11.10 -5.98 9.91
CA ASN A 59 -9.95 -6.30 10.74
C ASN A 59 -10.03 -5.62 12.11
N PRO A 60 -9.29 -6.12 13.12
CA PRO A 60 -9.23 -5.51 14.45
C PRO A 60 -8.90 -4.02 14.43
N VAL A 61 -9.36 -3.27 15.44
CA VAL A 61 -9.23 -1.80 15.52
C VAL A 61 -7.78 -1.29 15.45
N HIS A 62 -6.82 -2.10 15.92
CA HIS A 62 -5.40 -1.75 15.90
C HIS A 62 -4.74 -1.96 14.52
N GLU A 63 -5.41 -2.68 13.61
CA GLU A 63 -4.92 -2.87 12.25
C GLU A 63 -5.47 -1.79 11.32
N ASN A 64 -4.70 -1.46 10.29
CA ASN A 64 -5.19 -0.62 9.19
C ASN A 64 -4.67 -1.11 7.85
N GLY A 65 -5.02 -0.46 6.75
CA GLY A 65 -4.47 -0.82 5.45
C GLY A 65 -4.84 0.18 4.36
N VAL A 66 -4.14 0.09 3.25
CA VAL A 66 -4.34 1.00 2.12
C VAL A 66 -4.58 0.23 0.83
N LYS A 67 -5.54 0.71 0.04
CA LYS A 67 -5.91 0.16 -1.27
C LYS A 67 -5.92 1.27 -2.32
N LEU A 68 -5.39 0.98 -3.50
CA LEU A 68 -5.49 1.85 -4.67
C LEU A 68 -6.67 1.41 -5.56
N VAL A 69 -7.35 2.40 -6.13
CA VAL A 69 -8.55 2.23 -6.96
C VAL A 69 -8.30 2.88 -8.30
N ASP A 70 -8.37 2.10 -9.38
CA ASP A 70 -8.23 2.61 -10.74
C ASP A 70 -9.49 3.40 -11.17
N PRO A 71 -9.42 4.21 -12.24
CA PRO A 71 -10.52 5.10 -12.65
C PRO A 71 -11.86 4.40 -12.91
N SER A 72 -11.84 3.09 -13.21
CA SER A 72 -13.03 2.27 -13.38
C SER A 72 -13.79 2.01 -12.07
N GLY A 73 -13.23 2.41 -10.92
CA GLY A 73 -13.69 1.99 -9.59
C GLY A 73 -13.20 0.59 -9.19
N GLY A 74 -12.46 -0.09 -10.08
CA GLY A 74 -11.85 -1.39 -9.82
C GLY A 74 -10.55 -1.29 -9.03
N MET A 75 -9.97 -2.45 -8.71
CA MET A 75 -8.66 -2.53 -8.09
C MET A 75 -7.57 -2.01 -9.02
N LEU A 76 -6.43 -1.63 -8.46
CA LEU A 76 -5.20 -1.35 -9.20
C LEU A 76 -4.89 -2.50 -10.17
N ALA A 77 -4.52 -2.16 -11.41
CA ALA A 77 -4.06 -3.13 -12.39
C ALA A 77 -2.92 -4.01 -11.83
N MET A 78 -3.00 -5.33 -12.06
CA MET A 78 -2.01 -6.31 -11.57
C MET A 78 -0.56 -5.98 -11.99
N SER A 79 -0.37 -5.36 -13.15
CA SER A 79 0.95 -4.92 -13.61
C SER A 79 1.60 -3.85 -12.74
N TRP A 80 0.81 -3.13 -11.92
CA TRP A 80 1.27 -2.09 -10.99
C TRP A 80 1.45 -2.58 -9.55
N GLU A 81 1.00 -3.79 -9.25
CA GLU A 81 1.10 -4.35 -7.92
C GLU A 81 2.57 -4.55 -7.49
N SER A 82 3.47 -4.89 -8.41
CA SER A 82 4.90 -5.01 -8.13
C SER A 82 5.52 -3.69 -7.65
N TYR A 83 5.08 -2.55 -8.18
CA TYR A 83 5.53 -1.24 -7.70
C TYR A 83 5.05 -0.95 -6.28
N SER A 84 3.81 -1.35 -5.96
CA SER A 84 3.28 -1.22 -4.60
C SER A 84 4.12 -1.99 -3.59
N TYR A 85 4.54 -3.19 -3.96
CA TYR A 85 5.41 -4.03 -3.17
C TYR A 85 6.81 -3.42 -2.98
N SER A 86 7.44 -2.98 -4.07
CA SER A 86 8.79 -2.39 -4.01
C SER A 86 8.81 -1.13 -3.16
N LEU A 87 7.82 -0.24 -3.32
CA LEU A 87 7.70 0.97 -2.51
C LEU A 87 7.39 0.65 -1.04
N ALA A 88 6.55 -0.35 -0.74
CA ALA A 88 6.30 -0.76 0.64
C ALA A 88 7.58 -1.17 1.38
N ASN A 89 8.46 -1.88 0.69
CA ASN A 89 9.72 -2.42 1.22
C ASN A 89 10.92 -1.48 1.06
N ALA A 90 10.75 -0.30 0.45
CA ALA A 90 11.84 0.64 0.27
C ALA A 90 12.40 1.07 1.63
N GLN A 91 13.73 1.09 1.74
CA GLN A 91 14.41 1.59 2.93
C GLN A 91 14.13 3.08 3.10
N GLU A 92 13.79 3.46 4.32
CA GLU A 92 13.69 4.86 4.71
C GLU A 92 15.06 5.28 5.22
N THR A 93 15.79 6.06 4.43
CA THR A 93 16.93 6.80 4.95
C THR A 93 16.38 7.97 5.75
N GLY A 94 16.76 8.08 7.02
CA GLY A 94 16.36 9.20 7.86
C GLY A 94 16.71 10.52 7.18
N PHE A 95 15.78 11.48 7.19
CA PHE A 95 16.13 12.87 6.89
C PHE A 95 17.00 13.37 8.05
N GLY A 96 18.33 13.30 7.91
CA GLY A 96 19.28 13.85 8.88
C GLY A 96 20.44 12.96 9.33
N GLU A 97 20.89 11.99 8.52
CA GLU A 97 22.25 11.42 8.64
C GLU A 97 23.19 12.02 7.60
#